data_AF-A0A171AW88-F1
#
_entry.id   AF-A0A171AW88-F1
#
_cell.length_a   1.000
_cell.length_b   1.000
_cell.length_c   1.000
_cell.angle_alpha   90.00
_cell.angle_beta   90.00
_cell.angle_gamma   90.00
#
_symmetry.space_group_name_H-M   'P 1'
#
loop_
_entity.id
_entity.type
_entity.pdbx_description
1 polymer ?
#
loop_
_entity_poly.entity_id
_entity_poly.type
_entity_poly.pdbx_seq_one_letter_code
_entity_poly.pdbx_strand_id
1 'polypeptide(L)'
;MKTNREFFLSFAKDPQQFINKWIVSQTRDLKTMTDVVGNPEEERRAEFYYQNWAPEAVCRYFYTKVQQKRAELEQALGIRNN
;
A
#
# COMPACT_ATOMS: atom_id res chain seq x y z
N MET A 1 2.12 -35.14 -0.50
CA MET A 1 3.09 -35.71 0.46
C MET A 1 4.47 -35.02 0.44
N LYS A 2 5.06 -34.66 -0.72
CA LYS A 2 6.34 -33.92 -0.77
C LYS A 2 6.27 -32.53 -0.10
N THR A 3 5.21 -31.77 -0.35
CA THR A 3 4.98 -30.43 0.22
C THR A 3 4.96 -30.41 1.76
N ASN A 4 4.21 -31.30 2.40
CA ASN A 4 4.17 -31.35 3.87
C ASN A 4 5.52 -31.73 4.47
N ARG A 5 6.23 -32.70 3.85
CA ARG A 5 7.56 -33.10 4.33
C ARG A 5 8.57 -31.96 4.21
N GLU A 6 8.58 -31.27 3.08
CA GLU A 6 9.47 -30.12 2.84
C GLU A 6 9.15 -28.94 3.76
N PHE A 7 7.87 -28.71 4.06
CA PHE A 7 7.44 -27.70 5.02
C PHE A 7 8.05 -27.97 6.40
N PHE A 8 7.83 -29.16 6.97
CA PHE A 8 8.33 -29.47 8.31
C PHE A 8 9.85 -29.56 8.38
N LEU A 9 10.52 -30.03 7.32
CA LEU A 9 11.98 -30.01 7.27
C LEU A 9 12.56 -28.60 7.18
N SER A 10 11.93 -27.71 6.40
CA SER A 10 12.35 -26.32 6.29
C SER A 10 12.15 -25.58 7.62
N PHE A 11 11.04 -25.86 8.31
CA PHE A 11 10.79 -25.36 9.66
C PHE A 11 11.84 -25.85 10.66
N ALA A 12 12.12 -27.16 10.68
CA ALA A 12 13.06 -27.74 11.64
C ALA A 12 14.51 -27.25 11.45
N LYS A 13 14.89 -26.85 10.23
CA LYS A 13 16.24 -26.35 9.91
C LYS A 13 16.53 -24.98 10.52
N ASP A 14 15.57 -24.06 10.46
CA ASP A 14 15.67 -22.70 11.02
C ASP A 14 14.26 -22.18 11.33
N PRO A 15 13.71 -22.49 12.52
CA PRO A 15 12.32 -22.19 12.81
C PRO A 15 12.05 -20.69 12.89
N GLN A 16 13.01 -19.88 13.35
CA GLN A 16 12.85 -18.44 13.47
C GLN A 16 12.75 -17.79 12.07
N GLN A 17 13.70 -18.08 11.17
CA GLN A 17 13.65 -17.53 9.83
C GLN A 17 12.47 -18.11 9.04
N PHE A 18 12.14 -19.39 9.23
CA PHE A 18 11.00 -20.02 8.60
C PHE A 18 9.70 -19.33 8.99
N ILE A 19 9.44 -19.10 10.29
CA ILE A 19 8.22 -18.42 10.76
C ILE A 19 8.13 -17.01 10.18
N ASN A 20 9.23 -16.25 10.16
CA ASN A 20 9.24 -14.91 9.56
C ASN A 20 8.85 -14.95 8.08
N LYS A 21 9.46 -15.85 7.29
CA LYS A 21 9.11 -16.04 5.87
C LYS A 21 7.67 -16.52 5.69
N TRP A 22 7.21 -17.40 6.57
CA TRP A 22 5.85 -17.94 6.54
C TRP A 22 4.81 -16.86 6.79
N ILE A 23 5.01 -16.01 7.80
CA ILE A 23 4.14 -14.86 8.08
C ILE A 23 4.08 -13.94 6.86
N VAL A 24 5.23 -13.60 6.27
CA VAL A 24 5.28 -12.76 5.05
C VAL A 24 4.54 -13.39 3.87
N SER A 25 4.65 -14.71 3.69
CA SER A 25 3.91 -15.46 2.65
C SER A 25 2.41 -15.36 2.88
N GLN A 26 1.95 -15.72 4.09
CA GLN A 26 0.53 -15.72 4.42
C GLN A 26 -0.07 -14.30 4.36
N THR A 27 0.67 -13.26 4.74
CA THR A 27 0.22 -11.86 4.59
C THR A 27 0.06 -11.48 3.12
N ARG A 28 0.97 -11.92 2.23
CA ARG A 28 0.88 -11.66 0.79
C ARG A 28 -0.31 -12.38 0.16
N ASP A 29 -0.51 -13.64 0.53
CA ASP A 29 -1.63 -14.45 0.03
C ASP A 29 -2.96 -13.82 0.47
N LEU A 30 -3.05 -13.37 1.73
CA LEU A 30 -4.23 -12.66 2.23
C LEU A 30 -4.50 -11.36 1.48
N LYS A 31 -3.49 -10.52 1.23
CA LYS A 31 -3.63 -9.29 0.43
C LYS A 31 -4.13 -9.58 -0.98
N THR A 32 -3.61 -10.64 -1.60
CA THR A 32 -4.02 -11.09 -2.94
C THR A 32 -5.47 -11.54 -2.96
N MET A 33 -5.94 -12.21 -1.91
CA MET A 33 -7.33 -12.69 -1.81
C MET A 33 -8.34 -11.60 -1.45
N THR A 34 -7.89 -10.48 -0.89
CA THR A 34 -8.76 -9.41 -0.35
C THR A 34 -8.69 -8.12 -1.14
N ASP A 35 -7.91 -8.08 -2.22
CA ASP A 35 -7.60 -6.88 -3.01
C ASP A 35 -7.11 -5.70 -2.14
N VAL A 36 -6.55 -6.00 -0.96
CA VAL A 36 -5.99 -4.98 -0.07
C VAL A 36 -4.64 -4.54 -0.63
N VAL A 37 -4.58 -3.28 -1.05
CA VAL A 37 -3.37 -2.62 -1.55
C VAL A 37 -2.68 -1.84 -0.43
N GLY A 38 -1.37 -1.69 -0.55
CA GLY A 38 -0.56 -0.88 0.36
C GLY A 38 -0.01 -1.65 1.55
N ASN A 39 0.74 -0.94 2.40
CA ASN A 39 1.32 -1.48 3.62
C ASN A 39 1.26 -0.40 4.70
N PRO A 40 0.19 -0.35 5.51
CA PRO A 40 -0.01 0.69 6.51
C PRO A 40 1.18 0.88 7.47
N GLU A 41 1.89 -0.20 7.80
CA GLU A 41 3.06 -0.13 8.69
C GLU A 41 4.29 0.50 8.04
N GLU A 42 4.46 0.35 6.72
CA GLU A 42 5.50 1.07 5.97
C GLU A 42 5.08 2.53 5.80
N GLU A 43 3.84 2.77 5.39
CA GLU A 43 3.26 4.12 5.20
C GLU A 43 3.32 4.97 6.48
N ARG A 44 3.34 4.35 7.67
CA ARG A 44 3.49 5.05 8.95
C ARG A 44 4.89 5.66 9.14
N ARG A 45 5.91 5.21 8.41
CA ARG A 45 7.32 5.60 8.59
C ARG A 45 7.70 6.71 7.61
N ALA A 46 8.50 7.68 8.06
CA ALA A 46 8.89 8.81 7.22
C ALA A 46 9.70 8.39 5.98
N GLU A 47 10.48 7.32 6.11
CA GLU A 47 11.32 6.75 5.04
C GLU A 47 10.50 6.29 3.83
N PHE A 48 9.23 5.93 4.04
CA PHE A 48 8.31 5.59 2.95
C PHE A 48 8.10 6.77 1.99
N TYR A 49 8.21 8.01 2.48
CA TYR A 49 8.00 9.22 1.69
C TYR A 49 9.30 9.83 1.13
N TYR A 50 10.45 9.19 1.34
CA TYR A 50 11.74 9.60 0.73
C TYR A 50 11.95 9.01 -0.68
N GLN A 51 10.92 8.36 -1.22
CA GLN A 51 10.98 7.71 -2.52
C GLN A 51 10.87 8.71 -3.68
N ASN A 52 11.42 8.34 -4.84
CA ASN A 52 11.45 9.20 -6.03
C ASN A 52 10.05 9.59 -6.55
N TRP A 53 9.01 8.85 -6.20
CA TRP A 53 7.62 9.18 -6.57
C TRP A 53 7.01 10.30 -5.72
N ALA A 54 7.60 10.64 -4.56
CA ALA A 54 7.00 11.58 -3.62
C ALA A 54 6.84 13.00 -4.19
N PRO A 55 7.84 13.60 -4.90
CA PRO A 55 7.67 14.92 -5.50
C PRO A 55 6.51 14.96 -6.50
N GLU A 56 6.40 13.96 -7.37
CA GLU A 56 5.31 13.88 -8.35
C GLU A 56 3.95 13.68 -7.66
N ALA A 57 3.89 12.84 -6.62
CA ALA A 57 2.67 12.61 -5.85
C ALA A 57 2.16 13.92 -5.21
N VAL A 58 3.06 14.74 -4.66
CA VAL A 58 2.71 16.07 -4.11
C VAL A 58 2.15 16.98 -5.20
N CYS A 59 2.78 17.04 -6.38
CA CYS A 59 2.28 17.83 -7.51
C CYS A 59 0.88 17.41 -7.95
N ARG A 60 0.64 16.11 -8.11
CA ARG A 60 -0.68 15.55 -8.49
C ARG A 60 -1.74 15.84 -7.43
N TYR A 61 -1.39 15.69 -6.16
CA TYR A 61 -2.26 16.02 -5.05
C TYR A 61 -2.65 17.50 -5.07
N PHE A 62 -1.66 18.39 -5.18
CA PHE A 62 -1.89 19.83 -5.16
C PHE A 62 -2.76 20.28 -6.34
N TYR A 63 -2.47 19.81 -7.56
CA TYR A 63 -3.29 20.08 -8.73
C TYR A 63 -4.75 19.67 -8.49
N THR A 64 -4.98 18.43 -8.04
CA THR A 64 -6.31 17.92 -7.76
C THR A 64 -7.03 18.76 -6.70
N LYS A 65 -6.32 19.16 -5.63
CA LYS A 65 -6.89 19.99 -4.57
C LYS A 65 -7.26 21.39 -5.02
N VAL A 66 -6.45 22.02 -5.88
CA VAL A 66 -6.76 23.33 -6.46
C VAL A 66 -8.01 23.24 -7.33
N GLN A 67 -8.11 22.23 -8.21
CA GLN A 67 -9.30 22.05 -9.05
C GLN A 67 -10.55 21.77 -8.22
N GLN A 68 -10.44 20.95 -7.18
CA GLN A 68 -11.54 20.71 -6.24
C GLN A 68 -12.02 22.01 -5.60
N LYS A 69 -11.10 22.84 -5.08
CA LYS A 69 -11.44 24.12 -4.44
C LYS A 69 -12.06 25.12 -5.41
N ARG A 70 -11.57 25.14 -6.65
CA ARG A 70 -12.15 25.95 -7.72
C ARG A 70 -13.59 25.51 -8.01
N ALA A 71 -13.85 24.22 -8.15
CA ALA A 71 -15.19 23.69 -8.40
C ALA A 71 -16.16 24.00 -7.25
N GLU A 72 -15.71 23.83 -5.99
CA GLU A 72 -16.48 24.21 -4.80
C GLU A 72 -16.86 25.71 -4.81
N LEU A 73 -15.94 26.58 -5.22
CA LEU A 73 -16.18 28.02 -5.30
C LEU A 73 -17.14 28.38 -6.46
N GLU A 74 -16.93 27.81 -7.65
CA GLU A 74 -17.83 28.01 -8.81
C GLU A 74 -19.27 27.59 -8.45
N GLN A 75 -19.42 26.46 -7.76
CA GLN A 75 -20.71 25.98 -7.26
C GLN A 75 -21.33 26.94 -6.24
N ALA A 76 -20.55 27.41 -5.26
CA ALA A 76 -21.02 28.35 -4.23
C ALA A 76 -21.44 29.72 -4.82
N LEU A 77 -20.76 30.15 -5.88
CA LEU A 77 -21.06 31.40 -6.60
C LEU A 77 -22.16 31.24 -7.65
N GLY A 78 -22.69 30.03 -7.87
CA GLY A 78 -23.73 29.76 -8.86
C GLY A 78 -23.26 29.85 -10.32
N ILE A 79 -21.94 29.80 -10.56
CA ILE A 79 -21.35 29.86 -11.90
C ILE A 79 -21.52 28.47 -12.52
N ARG A 80 -22.49 28.34 -13.44
CA ARG A 80 -22.60 27.16 -14.30
C ARG A 80 -21.85 27.45 -15.59
N ASN A 81 -20.79 26.70 -15.87
CA ASN A 81 -20.19 26.69 -17.20
C ASN A 81 -21.24 26.11 -18.17
N ASN A 82 -21.74 26.95 -19.09
CA ASN A 82 -22.58 26.54 -20.23
C ASN A 82 -21.77 25.67 -21.20
#